data_AF-A0A0G1MR79-F1
#
_entry.id   AF-A0A0G1MR79-F1
#
_cell.length_a   1.000
_cell.length_b   1.000
_cell.length_c   1.000
_cell.angle_alpha   90.00
_cell.angle_beta   90.00
_cell.angle_gamma   90.00
#
_symmetry.space_group_name_H-M   'P 1'
#
loop_
_entity.id
_entity.type
_entity.pdbx_description
1 polymer ?
#
loop_
_entity_poly.entity_id
_entity_poly.type
_entity_poly.pdbx_seq_one_letter_code
_entity_poly.pdbx_strand_id
1 'polypeptide(L)'
;MGKKLKISAVVLVGGEYDRALLRKCLDSLWWTDEIVKVNTREVKGGFADYRNAGARRAKGKWLLYVDTDERVSPELKKVILQVTGSDE
;
A
#
# COMPACT_ATOMS: atom_id res chain seq x y z
N MET A 1 9.25 -4.36 -23.91
CA MET A 1 9.46 -3.42 -22.78
C MET A 1 8.33 -3.65 -21.78
N GLY A 2 8.60 -4.01 -20.52
CA GLY A 2 7.55 -4.25 -19.52
C GLY A 2 6.85 -2.96 -19.08
N LYS A 3 5.57 -3.05 -18.67
CA LYS A 3 4.81 -1.93 -18.10
C LYS A 3 5.59 -1.35 -16.89
N LYS A 4 5.83 -0.04 -16.86
CA LYS A 4 6.47 0.62 -15.72
C LYS A 4 5.46 0.70 -14.56
N LEU A 5 5.82 0.14 -13.40
CA LEU A 5 4.99 0.20 -12.19
C LEU A 5 4.84 1.67 -11.75
N LYS A 6 3.60 2.14 -11.58
CA LYS A 6 3.33 3.53 -11.20
C LYS A 6 3.10 3.66 -9.71
N ILE A 7 2.28 2.80 -9.11
CA ILE A 7 1.85 2.92 -7.71
C ILE A 7 2.13 1.63 -6.95
N SER A 8 2.90 1.74 -5.86
CA SER A 8 3.05 0.68 -4.87
C SER A 8 2.27 1.05 -3.61
N ALA A 9 1.27 0.25 -3.26
CA ALA A 9 0.63 0.34 -1.96
C ALA A 9 1.50 -0.32 -0.89
N VAL A 10 1.67 0.33 0.26
CA VAL A 10 2.43 -0.21 1.40
C VAL A 10 1.47 -0.42 2.57
N VAL A 11 1.37 -1.66 3.03
CA VAL A 11 0.50 -2.05 4.14
C VAL A 11 1.35 -2.66 5.25
N LEU A 12 1.29 -2.09 6.44
CA LEU A 12 2.00 -2.60 7.61
C LEU A 12 1.15 -3.69 8.26
N VAL A 13 1.66 -4.91 8.41
CA VAL A 13 0.93 -6.04 8.98
C VAL A 13 1.70 -6.57 10.18
N GLY A 14 1.15 -6.45 11.38
CA GLY A 14 1.75 -7.05 12.57
C GLY A 14 1.17 -6.44 13.84
N GLY A 15 1.71 -6.82 15.00
CA GLY A 15 1.02 -6.59 16.27
C GLY A 15 -0.29 -7.40 16.36
N GLU A 16 -1.35 -6.75 16.79
CA GLU A 16 -2.74 -7.23 16.75
C GLU A 16 -3.49 -6.45 15.67
N TYR A 17 -4.16 -7.17 14.76
CA TYR A 17 -4.97 -6.57 13.70
C TYR A 17 -6.15 -7.48 13.35
N ASP A 18 -7.23 -6.89 12.86
CA ASP A 18 -8.41 -7.62 12.42
C ASP A 18 -8.19 -8.21 11.00
N ARG A 19 -8.33 -9.53 10.86
CA ARG A 19 -8.13 -10.24 9.59
C ARG A 19 -9.19 -9.92 8.54
N ALA A 20 -10.43 -9.67 8.96
CA ALA A 20 -11.51 -9.29 8.07
C ALA A 20 -11.34 -7.86 7.56
N LEU A 21 -10.87 -6.94 8.41
CA LEU A 21 -10.51 -5.59 7.98
C LEU A 21 -9.31 -5.60 7.05
N LEU A 22 -8.25 -6.34 7.37
CA LEU A 22 -7.10 -6.50 6.48
C LEU A 22 -7.53 -7.02 5.10
N ARG A 23 -8.48 -7.97 5.05
CA ARG A 23 -9.00 -8.47 3.79
C ARG A 23 -9.69 -7.36 2.99
N LYS A 24 -10.56 -6.57 3.61
CA LYS A 24 -11.23 -5.42 2.98
C LYS A 24 -10.23 -4.35 2.53
N CYS A 25 -9.20 -4.07 3.32
CA CYS A 25 -8.11 -3.18 2.97
C CYS A 25 -7.43 -3.65 1.68
N LEU A 26 -6.92 -4.89 1.66
CA LEU A 26 -6.24 -5.45 0.49
C LEU A 26 -7.13 -5.52 -0.74
N ASP A 27 -8.40 -5.92 -0.59
CA ASP A 27 -9.36 -5.98 -1.70
C ASP A 27 -9.61 -4.58 -2.30
N SER A 28 -9.50 -3.50 -1.50
CA SER A 28 -9.64 -2.12 -1.99
C SER A 28 -8.43 -1.59 -2.79
N LEU A 29 -7.31 -2.32 -2.79
CA LEU A 29 -6.04 -1.91 -3.40
C LEU A 29 -5.72 -2.64 -4.72
N TRP A 30 -6.68 -3.41 -5.25
CA TRP A 30 -6.51 -4.23 -6.46
C TRP A 30 -6.02 -3.47 -7.69
N TRP A 31 -6.28 -2.16 -7.74
CA TRP A 31 -5.95 -1.26 -8.85
C TRP A 31 -4.52 -0.72 -8.79
N THR A 32 -3.81 -0.93 -7.68
CA THR A 32 -2.39 -0.57 -7.56
C THR A 32 -1.52 -1.60 -8.29
N ASP A 33 -0.37 -1.18 -8.83
CA ASP A 33 0.48 -2.08 -9.61
C ASP A 33 1.25 -3.06 -8.70
N GLU A 34 1.43 -2.73 -7.42
CA GLU A 34 2.16 -3.54 -6.44
C GLU A 34 1.59 -3.32 -5.02
N ILE A 35 1.47 -4.40 -4.25
CA ILE A 35 1.17 -4.31 -2.81
C ILE A 35 2.35 -4.86 -2.01
N VAL A 36 3.02 -3.97 -1.27
CA VAL A 36 4.13 -4.28 -0.36
C VAL A 36 3.59 -4.43 1.06
N LYS A 37 3.49 -5.68 1.51
CA LYS A 37 3.16 -5.99 2.91
C LYS A 37 4.42 -6.01 3.76
N VAL A 38 4.46 -5.22 4.83
CA VAL A 38 5.59 -5.18 5.76
C VAL A 38 5.20 -5.88 7.05
N ASN A 39 5.85 -6.99 7.38
CA ASN A 39 5.65 -7.62 8.68
C ASN A 39 6.34 -6.78 9.76
N THR A 40 5.58 -6.12 10.64
CA THR A 40 6.18 -5.24 11.66
C THR A 40 6.98 -6.00 12.70
N ARG A 41 6.78 -7.33 12.84
CA ARG A 41 7.58 -8.18 13.73
C ARG A 41 8.98 -8.48 13.18
N GLU A 42 9.21 -8.26 11.89
CA GLU A 42 10.49 -8.54 11.21
C GLU A 42 11.37 -7.29 11.05
N VAL A 43 10.85 -6.11 11.39
CA VAL A 43 11.55 -4.84 11.27
C VAL A 43 11.78 -4.28 12.67
N LYS A 44 13.02 -3.91 12.99
CA LYS A 44 13.33 -3.24 14.26
C LYS A 44 12.92 -1.77 14.18
N GLY A 45 12.49 -1.21 15.31
CA GLY A 45 12.16 0.21 15.44
C GLY A 45 10.66 0.46 15.55
N GLY A 46 10.18 1.55 14.95
CA GLY A 46 8.78 1.98 15.04
C GLY A 46 8.13 2.18 13.68
N PHE A 47 6.99 2.89 13.67
CA PHE A 47 6.20 3.14 12.45
C PHE A 47 7.00 3.76 11.31
N ALA A 48 7.92 4.68 11.61
CA ALA A 48 8.80 5.27 10.61
C ALA A 48 9.68 4.19 9.94
N ASP A 49 10.29 3.29 10.73
CA ASP A 49 11.13 2.21 10.22
C ASP A 49 10.34 1.22 9.36
N TYR A 50 9.11 0.90 9.79
CA TYR A 50 8.21 0.01 9.04
C TYR A 50 7.83 0.61 7.69
N ARG A 51 7.43 1.89 7.68
CA ARG A 51 7.10 2.62 6.43
C ARG A 51 8.31 2.73 5.51
N ASN A 52 9.49 2.99 6.06
CA ASN A 52 10.74 3.05 5.31
C ASN A 52 11.17 1.68 4.76
N ALA A 53 10.95 0.59 5.50
CA ALA A 53 11.18 -0.77 5.01
C ALA A 53 10.26 -1.10 3.82
N GLY A 54 9.00 -0.68 3.88
CA GLY A 54 8.07 -0.78 2.75
C GLY A 54 8.50 0.05 1.55
N ALA A 55 8.87 1.33 1.76
CA ALA A 55 9.35 2.22 0.71
C ALA A 55 10.58 1.65 -0.03
N ARG A 56 11.55 1.09 0.70
CA ARG A 56 12.75 0.48 0.09
C ARG A 56 12.44 -0.76 -0.77
N ARG A 57 11.34 -1.46 -0.47
CA ARG A 57 10.91 -2.66 -1.21
C ARG A 57 10.01 -2.31 -2.40
N ALA A 58 9.32 -1.18 -2.34
CA ALA A 58 8.42 -0.70 -3.37
C ALA A 58 9.19 -0.33 -4.65
N LYS A 59 8.59 -0.66 -5.80
CA LYS A 59 9.16 -0.42 -7.13
C LYS A 59 8.41 0.64 -7.94
N GLY A 60 7.23 1.05 -7.45
CA GLY A 60 6.41 2.08 -8.06
C GLY A 60 7.04 3.46 -7.92
N LYS A 61 6.70 4.35 -8.85
CA LYS A 61 7.07 5.78 -8.79
C LYS A 61 6.44 6.48 -7.58
N TRP A 62 5.22 6.08 -7.23
CA TRP A 62 4.42 6.62 -6.15
C TRP A 62 4.20 5.59 -5.04
N LEU A 63 4.20 6.05 -3.80
CA LEU A 63 3.88 5.24 -2.62
C LEU A 63 2.51 5.64 -2.09
N LEU A 64 1.67 4.64 -1.80
CA LEU A 64 0.39 4.80 -1.13
C LEU A 64 0.41 3.99 0.17
N TYR A 65 0.52 4.65 1.31
CA TYR A 65 0.43 3.98 2.61
C TYR A 65 -1.03 3.80 3.00
N VAL A 66 -1.40 2.59 3.42
CA VAL A 66 -2.76 2.26 3.85
C VAL A 66 -2.67 1.35 5.07
N ASP A 67 -3.36 1.72 6.14
CA ASP A 67 -3.40 0.92 7.36
C ASP A 67 -4.37 -0.27 7.21
N THR A 68 -4.20 -1.31 8.04
CA THR A 68 -4.92 -2.58 7.87
C THR A 68 -6.42 -2.49 8.09
N ASP A 69 -6.86 -1.46 8.80
CA ASP A 69 -8.24 -1.15 9.16
C ASP A 69 -8.88 -0.07 8.26
N GLU A 70 -8.13 0.43 7.28
CA GLU A 70 -8.62 1.40 6.30
C GLU A 70 -8.95 0.75 4.95
N ARG A 71 -9.72 1.46 4.12
CA ARG A 71 -9.99 1.07 2.73
C ARG A 71 -9.97 2.30 1.82
N VAL A 72 -9.54 2.11 0.58
CA VAL A 72 -9.63 3.14 -0.44
C VAL A 72 -11.00 3.06 -1.11
N SER A 73 -11.78 4.14 -1.03
CA SER A 73 -13.08 4.21 -1.73
C SER A 73 -12.87 4.39 -3.24
N PRO A 74 -13.89 4.06 -4.08
CA PRO A 74 -13.82 4.31 -5.51
C PRO A 74 -13.52 5.77 -5.88
N GLU A 75 -14.06 6.72 -5.11
CA GLU A 75 -13.87 8.16 -5.31
C GLU A 75 -12.43 8.57 -5.00
N LEU A 76 -11.87 8.08 -3.90
CA LEU A 76 -10.47 8.33 -3.55
C LEU A 76 -9.51 7.70 -4.56
N LYS A 77 -9.79 6.46 -5.03
CA LYS A 77 -9.05 5.83 -6.14
C LYS A 77 -8.98 6.78 -7.34
N LYS A 78 -10.13 7.32 -7.77
CA LYS A 78 -10.20 8.21 -8.93
C LYS A 78 -9.30 9.45 -8.76
N VAL A 79 -9.35 10.09 -7.59
CA VAL A 79 -8.51 11.25 -7.29
C VAL A 79 -7.03 10.88 -7.32
N ILE A 80 -6.63 9.74 -6.72
CA ILE A 80 -5.23 9.30 -6.71
C ILE A 80 -4.72 9.03 -8.13
N LEU A 81 -5.49 8.34 -8.96
CA LEU A 81 -5.11 8.06 -10.35
C LEU A 81 -4.89 9.36 -11.14
N GLN A 82 -5.81 10.32 -11.00
CA GLN A 82 -5.72 11.62 -11.67
C GLN A 82 -4.46 12.40 -11.26
N VAL A 83 -4.17 12.54 -9.96
CA VAL A 83 -3.02 13.35 -9.50
C VAL A 83 -1.68 12.67 -9.76
N THR A 84 -1.65 11.35 -9.86
CA THR A 84 -0.41 10.59 -10.13
C THR A 84 -0.10 10.44 -11.61
N GLY A 85 -1.00 10.86 -12.52
CA GLY A 85 -0.92 10.60 -13.95
C GLY A 85 -1.00 9.09 -14.27
N SER A 86 -1.73 8.37 -13.42
CA SER A 86 -1.85 6.91 -13.47
C SER A 86 -3.15 6.46 -14.11
N ASP A 87 -3.75 7.30 -14.96
CA ASP A 87 -4.97 6.97 -15.72
C ASP A 87 -4.88 5.55 -16.30
N GLU A 88 -5.99 4.81 -16.16
CA GLU A 88 -6.14 3.39 -16.55
C GLU A 88 -5.76 3.14 -18.02
#